data_AF-A0A7H9AK06-F1
#
_entry.id   AF-A0A7H9AK06-F1
#
_cell.length_a   1.000
_cell.length_b   1.000
_cell.length_c   1.000
_cell.angle_alpha   90.00
_cell.angle_beta   90.00
_cell.angle_gamma   90.00
#
_symmetry.space_group_name_H-M   'P 1'
#
loop_
_entity.id
_entity.type
_entity.pdbx_description
1 polymer ?
#
loop_
_entity_poly.entity_id
_entity_poly.type
_entity_poly.pdbx_seq_one_letter_code
_entity_poly.pdbx_strand_id
1 'polypeptide(L)'
;MEELPILNITGGILFYIGKIIILIAVIIALYKMKNLGSILLFLGAVSMIISDIAGFILVYYAGTVSPEQIVKATSMNSIISAITYILFAVGLLLFIVKSTKRVST
;
A
#
# COMPACT_ATOMS: atom_id res chain seq x y z
N MET A 1 19.35 22.34 -11.52
CA MET A 1 18.02 22.13 -10.90
C MET A 1 17.15 21.12 -11.67
N GLU A 2 17.67 20.47 -12.72
CA GLU A 2 16.93 19.47 -13.52
C GLU A 2 16.94 18.04 -12.94
N GLU A 3 17.61 17.79 -11.81
CA GLU A 3 17.71 16.43 -11.22
C GLU A 3 16.52 16.08 -10.29
N LEU A 4 15.89 17.08 -9.67
CA LEU A 4 14.74 16.89 -8.77
C LEU A 4 13.52 16.26 -9.47
N PRO A 5 13.15 16.65 -10.71
CA PRO A 5 12.05 16.03 -11.44
C PRO A 5 12.34 14.55 -11.74
N ILE A 6 13.55 14.22 -12.18
CA ILE A 6 13.92 12.86 -12.57
C ILE A 6 13.90 11.92 -11.37
N LEU A 7 14.48 12.33 -10.24
CA LEU A 7 14.50 11.52 -9.01
C LEU A 7 13.08 11.21 -8.52
N ASN A 8 12.19 12.21 -8.52
CA ASN A 8 10.80 12.03 -8.11
C ASN A 8 10.02 11.10 -9.06
N ILE A 9 10.23 11.23 -10.37
CA ILE A 9 9.58 10.37 -11.37
C ILE A 9 10.09 8.92 -11.23
N THR A 10 11.40 8.71 -11.16
CA THR A 10 11.99 7.38 -11.03
C THR A 10 11.58 6.71 -9.73
N GLY A 11 11.59 7.45 -8.61
CA GLY A 11 11.14 6.95 -7.31
C GLY A 11 9.66 6.53 -7.32
N GLY A 12 8.80 7.35 -7.92
CA GLY A 12 7.37 7.05 -8.08
C GLY A 12 7.13 5.78 -8.89
N ILE A 13 7.79 5.65 -10.04
CA ILE A 13 7.67 4.45 -10.90
C ILE A 13 8.12 3.20 -10.14
N LEU A 14 9.29 3.25 -9.50
CA LEU A 14 9.83 2.10 -8.76
C LEU A 14 8.89 1.67 -7.62
N PHE A 15 8.29 2.64 -6.93
CA PHE A 15 7.33 2.41 -5.86
C PHE A 15 6.08 1.67 -6.36
N TYR A 16 5.49 2.11 -7.48
CA TYR A 16 4.32 1.44 -8.05
C TYR A 16 4.64 0.05 -8.61
N ILE A 17 5.82 -0.14 -9.23
CA ILE A 17 6.29 -1.48 -9.63
C ILE A 17 6.37 -2.40 -8.41
N GLY A 18 6.95 -1.93 -7.30
CA GLY A 18 7.01 -2.68 -6.05
C GLY A 18 5.63 -3.10 -5.54
N LYS A 19 4.66 -2.18 -5.57
CA LYS A 19 3.27 -2.47 -5.16
C LYS A 19 2.59 -3.52 -6.05
N ILE A 20 2.83 -3.49 -7.37
CA ILE A 20 2.31 -4.50 -8.29
C ILE A 20 2.90 -5.87 -7.98
N ILE A 21 4.21 -5.96 -7.74
CA ILE A 21 4.87 -7.22 -7.36
C ILE A 21 4.29 -7.77 -6.05
N ILE A 22 4.11 -6.90 -5.04
CA ILE A 22 3.47 -7.28 -3.77
C ILE A 22 2.06 -7.82 -4.03
N LEU A 23 1.25 -7.12 -4.83
CA LEU A 23 -0.11 -7.55 -5.14
C LEU A 23 -0.13 -8.95 -5.76
N ILE A 24 0.72 -9.21 -6.76
CA ILE A 24 0.83 -10.53 -7.40
C ILE A 24 1.23 -11.60 -6.38
N ALA A 25 2.24 -11.34 -5.55
CA ALA A 25 2.71 -12.28 -4.53
C ALA A 25 1.59 -12.63 -3.54
N VAL A 26 0.82 -11.63 -3.13
CA VAL A 26 -0.29 -11.81 -2.17
C VAL A 26 -1.46 -12.55 -2.80
N ILE A 27 -1.77 -12.30 -4.08
CA ILE A 27 -2.77 -13.06 -4.84
C ILE A 27 -2.37 -14.55 -4.87
N ILE A 28 -1.11 -14.86 -5.19
CA ILE A 28 -0.60 -16.24 -5.20
C ILE A 28 -0.72 -16.87 -3.80
N ALA A 29 -0.35 -16.14 -2.76
CA ALA A 29 -0.46 -16.60 -1.37
C ALA A 29 -1.91 -16.91 -0.97
N LEU A 30 -2.85 -16.05 -1.37
CA LEU A 30 -4.28 -16.25 -1.14
C LEU A 30 -4.80 -17.51 -1.84
N TYR A 31 -4.44 -17.71 -3.12
CA TYR A 31 -4.85 -18.91 -3.86
C TYR A 31 -4.30 -20.21 -3.26
N LYS A 32 -3.05 -20.20 -2.77
CA LYS A 32 -2.38 -21.41 -2.25
C LYS A 32 -2.79 -21.78 -0.83
N MET A 33 -3.04 -20.80 0.05
CA MET A 33 -3.23 -21.07 1.48
C MET A 33 -4.63 -20.83 2.00
N LYS A 34 -5.40 -19.90 1.40
CA LYS A 34 -6.79 -19.57 1.76
C LYS A 34 -7.04 -19.48 3.27
N ASN A 35 -6.10 -18.93 4.02
CA ASN A 35 -6.21 -18.75 5.47
C ASN A 35 -6.44 -17.27 5.83
N LEU A 36 -6.84 -17.03 7.08
CA LEU A 36 -7.09 -15.67 7.59
C LEU A 36 -5.92 -14.71 7.37
N GLY A 37 -4.68 -15.18 7.54
CA GLY A 37 -3.48 -14.37 7.29
C GLY A 37 -3.35 -13.95 5.82
N SER A 38 -3.57 -14.88 4.88
CA SER A 38 -3.52 -14.58 3.44
C SER A 38 -4.65 -13.65 2.99
N ILE A 39 -5.83 -13.74 3.61
CA ILE A 39 -6.96 -12.84 3.33
C ILE A 39 -6.66 -11.44 3.87
N LEU A 40 -6.18 -11.33 5.12
CA LEU A 40 -5.83 -10.04 5.71
C LEU A 40 -4.68 -9.36 4.96
N LEU A 41 -3.69 -10.15 4.53
CA LEU A 41 -2.57 -9.69 3.72
C LEU A 41 -3.07 -9.14 2.37
N PHE A 42 -4.02 -9.84 1.72
CA PHE A 42 -4.64 -9.38 0.48
C PHE A 42 -5.44 -8.09 0.68
N LEU A 43 -6.26 -8.03 1.71
CA LEU A 43 -7.00 -6.81 2.05
C LEU A 43 -6.05 -5.63 2.31
N GLY A 44 -4.98 -5.83 3.08
CA GLY A 44 -3.96 -4.80 3.31
C GLY A 44 -3.33 -4.30 2.01
N ALA A 45 -2.90 -5.22 1.13
CA ALA A 45 -2.28 -4.85 -0.14
C ALA A 45 -3.24 -4.09 -1.06
N VAL A 46 -4.50 -4.54 -1.17
CA VAL A 46 -5.53 -3.87 -1.96
C VAL A 46 -5.87 -2.50 -1.37
N SER A 47 -6.04 -2.40 -0.05
CA SER A 47 -6.30 -1.14 0.64
C SER A 47 -5.17 -0.13 0.40
N MET A 48 -3.90 -0.55 0.45
CA MET A 48 -2.78 0.33 0.14
C MET A 48 -2.88 0.95 -1.26
N ILE A 49 -3.23 0.15 -2.28
CA ILE A 49 -3.37 0.65 -3.66
C ILE A 49 -4.55 1.60 -3.79
N ILE A 50 -5.71 1.24 -3.22
CA ILE A 50 -6.90 2.08 -3.24
C ILE A 50 -6.63 3.41 -2.54
N SER A 51 -5.96 3.37 -1.38
CA SER A 51 -5.62 4.57 -0.62
C SER A 51 -4.64 5.47 -1.36
N ASP A 52 -3.67 4.94 -2.11
CA ASP A 52 -2.80 5.79 -2.95
C ASP A 52 -3.59 6.51 -4.03
N ILE A 53 -4.48 5.81 -4.73
CA ILE A 53 -5.28 6.37 -5.82
C ILE A 53 -6.22 7.43 -5.26
N ALA A 54 -6.93 7.11 -4.18
CA ALA A 54 -7.81 8.04 -3.50
C ALA A 54 -7.04 9.26 -2.97
N GLY A 55 -5.86 9.04 -2.39
CA GLY A 55 -4.96 10.09 -1.91
C GLY A 55 -4.49 11.02 -3.02
N PHE A 56 -4.08 10.46 -4.16
CA PHE A 56 -3.69 11.25 -5.33
C PHE A 56 -4.85 12.12 -5.83
N ILE A 57 -6.04 11.54 -5.98
CA ILE A 57 -7.24 12.27 -6.39
C ILE A 57 -7.55 13.40 -5.39
N LEU A 58 -7.47 13.10 -4.09
CA LEU A 58 -7.78 14.06 -3.03
C LEU A 58 -6.79 15.22 -3.02
N VAL A 59 -5.49 14.95 -3.15
CA VAL A 59 -4.46 15.99 -3.23
C VAL A 59 -4.61 16.83 -4.51
N TYR A 60 -4.93 16.19 -5.64
CA TYR A 60 -5.17 16.88 -6.91
C TYR A 60 -6.33 17.88 -6.80
N TYR A 61 -7.48 17.45 -6.28
CA TYR A 61 -8.63 18.34 -6.06
C TYR A 61 -8.35 19.42 -4.99
N ALA A 62 -7.61 19.10 -3.94
CA ALA A 62 -7.23 20.09 -2.95
C ALA A 62 -6.36 21.21 -3.56
N GLY A 63 -5.50 20.85 -4.51
CA GLY A 63 -4.64 21.81 -5.22
C GLY A 63 -5.39 22.78 -6.13
N THR A 64 -6.61 22.46 -6.55
CA THR A 64 -7.45 23.41 -7.30
C THR A 64 -8.15 24.43 -6.40
N VAL A 65 -8.17 24.21 -5.08
CA VAL A 65 -8.87 25.09 -4.12
C VAL A 65 -7.91 26.05 -3.44
N SER A 66 -6.91 25.54 -2.70
CA SER A 66 -5.88 26.38 -2.08
C SER A 66 -4.65 25.56 -1.64
N PRO A 67 -3.47 26.19 -1.49
CA PRO A 67 -2.27 25.52 -0.99
C PRO A 67 -2.46 24.90 0.42
N GLU A 68 -3.21 25.55 1.30
CA GLU A 68 -3.49 25.03 2.65
C GLU A 68 -4.30 23.73 2.60
N GLN A 69 -5.22 23.61 1.63
CA GLN A 69 -5.97 22.37 1.43
C GLN A 69 -5.06 21.22 0.99
N ILE A 70 -4.02 21.47 0.20
CA ILE A 70 -3.03 20.46 -0.18
C ILE A 70 -2.34 19.89 1.06
N VAL A 71 -1.95 20.74 2.01
CA VAL A 71 -1.27 20.32 3.25
C VAL A 71 -2.21 19.45 4.09
N LYS A 72 -3.47 19.88 4.24
CA LYS A 72 -4.50 19.11 4.97
C LYS A 72 -4.78 17.76 4.31
N ALA A 73 -4.93 17.75 3.00
CA ALA A 73 -5.12 16.56 2.17
C ALA A 73 -3.96 15.56 2.32
N THR A 74 -2.73 16.05 2.23
CA THR A 74 -1.50 15.25 2.35
C THR A 74 -1.36 14.66 3.76
N SER A 75 -1.70 15.43 4.79
CA SER A 75 -1.69 14.97 6.18
C SER A 75 -2.71 13.85 6.41
N MET A 76 -3.93 14.02 5.89
CA MET A 76 -4.97 12.99 5.98
C MET A 76 -4.58 11.73 5.21
N ASN A 77 -4.01 11.88 4.01
CA ASN A 77 -3.52 10.77 3.22
C ASN A 77 -2.42 10.00 3.97
N SER A 78 -1.50 10.70 4.65
CA SER A 78 -0.43 10.08 5.44
C SER A 78 -0.97 9.19 6.56
N ILE A 79 -2.04 9.61 7.25
CA ILE A 79 -2.71 8.81 8.28
C ILE A 79 -3.35 7.56 7.66
N ILE A 80 -4.07 7.72 6.55
CA ILE A 80 -4.71 6.60 5.84
C ILE A 80 -3.65 5.60 5.35
N SER A 81 -2.56 6.08 4.76
CA SER A 81 -1.43 5.24 4.35
C SER A 81 -0.86 4.49 5.54
N ALA A 82 -0.63 5.13 6.70
CA ALA A 82 -0.13 4.44 7.89
C ALA A 82 -1.07 3.31 8.34
N ILE A 83 -2.39 3.53 8.36
CA ILE A 83 -3.38 2.51 8.72
C ILE A 83 -3.32 1.33 7.74
N THR A 84 -3.25 1.59 6.43
CA THR A 84 -3.18 0.51 5.44
C THR A 84 -1.87 -0.28 5.52
N TYR A 85 -0.74 0.38 5.81
CA TYR A 85 0.52 -0.31 6.08
C TYR A 85 0.47 -1.19 7.33
N ILE A 86 -0.16 -0.72 8.41
CA ILE A 86 -0.36 -1.52 9.63
C ILE A 86 -1.21 -2.76 9.31
N LEU A 87 -2.30 -2.60 8.56
CA LEU A 87 -3.15 -3.72 8.15
C LEU A 87 -2.36 -4.75 7.32
N PHE A 88 -1.54 -4.29 6.37
CA PHE A 88 -0.67 -5.15 5.57
C PHE A 88 0.37 -5.88 6.45
N ALA A 89 1.04 -5.17 7.37
CA ALA A 89 2.04 -5.75 8.26
C ALA A 89 1.43 -6.81 9.19
N VAL A 90 0.26 -6.54 9.76
CA VAL A 90 -0.48 -7.51 10.59
C VAL A 90 -0.87 -8.73 9.76
N GLY A 91 -1.36 -8.53 8.53
CA GLY A 91 -1.65 -9.63 7.61
C GLY A 91 -0.43 -10.48 7.29
N LEU A 92 0.73 -9.85 7.06
CA LEU A 92 1.99 -10.53 6.78
C LEU A 92 2.46 -11.37 7.97
N LEU A 93 2.42 -10.82 9.18
CA LEU A 93 2.80 -11.55 10.39
C LEU A 93 1.91 -12.77 10.61
N LEU A 94 0.59 -12.62 10.49
CA LEU A 94 -0.36 -13.72 10.63
C LEU A 94 -0.16 -14.78 9.55
N PHE A 95 0.12 -14.35 8.32
CA PHE A 95 0.43 -15.25 7.22
C PHE A 95 1.68 -16.09 7.51
N ILE A 96 2.77 -15.47 7.96
CA ILE A 96 4.03 -16.16 8.29
C ILE A 96 3.84 -17.14 9.45
N VAL A 97 3.16 -16.74 10.54
CA VAL A 97 2.90 -17.61 11.70
C VAL A 97 2.05 -18.83 11.31
N LYS A 98 1.05 -18.65 10.45
CA LYS A 98 0.23 -19.78 9.97
C LYS A 98 0.98 -20.66 8.97
N SER A 99 1.86 -20.08 8.15
CA SER A 99 2.66 -20.82 7.16
C SER A 99 3.70 -21.70 7.82
N THR A 100 4.41 -21.17 8.83
CA THR A 100 5.42 -21.92 9.60
C THR A 100 4.82 -23.08 10.38
N LYS A 101 3.66 -22.89 11.03
CA LYS A 101 2.95 -23.98 11.72
C LYS A 101 2.54 -25.14 10.81
N ARG A 102 2.28 -24.88 9.53
CA ARG A 102 1.88 -25.92 8.56
C ARG A 102 3.07 -26.76 8.09
N VAL A 103 4.29 -26.22 8.15
CA VAL A 103 5.51 -26.93 7.74
C VAL A 103 6.07 -27.79 8.87
N SER A 104 5.76 -27.46 10.13
CA SER A 104 6.22 -28.19 11.32
C SER A 104 5.34 -29.37 11.75
N THR A 105 4.33 -29.74 10.95
CA THR A 105 3.41 -30.88 11.17
C THR A 105 3.33 -31.70 9.90
#